data_AF-A0AAN1JLM5-F1
#
_entry.id   AF-A0AAN1JLM5-F1
#
_cell.length_a   1.000
_cell.length_b   1.000
_cell.length_c   1.000
_cell.angle_alpha   90.00
_cell.angle_beta   90.00
_cell.angle_gamma   90.00
#
_symmetry.space_group_name_H-M   'P 1'
#
loop_
_entity.id
_entity.type
_entity.pdbx_description
1 polymer ?
#
loop_
_entity_poly.entity_id
_entity_poly.type
_entity_poly.pdbx_seq_one_letter_code
_entity_poly.pdbx_strand_id
1 'polypeptide(L)'
;MNPVVERDIMHIGRVMRATVVQCAPEMMLVEYWRNRLNNRLETPRLTEHQRNTLLELLQELDGIERRTNWKSARRISRREAQEVEWL
;
A
#
# COMPACT_ATOMS: atom_id res chain seq x y z
N MET A 1 -15.41 -22.20 2.03
CA MET A 1 -15.10 -20.81 1.66
C MET A 1 -15.99 -19.90 2.48
N ASN A 2 -15.43 -18.99 3.28
CA ASN A 2 -16.23 -18.07 4.11
C ASN A 2 -16.52 -16.79 3.30
N PRO A 3 -17.77 -16.55 2.86
CA PRO A 3 -18.11 -15.42 1.99
C PRO A 3 -17.96 -14.05 2.67
N VAL A 4 -18.00 -14.00 4.01
CA VAL A 4 -17.77 -12.77 4.77
C VAL A 4 -16.31 -12.36 4.67
N VAL A 5 -15.39 -13.31 4.86
CA VAL A 5 -13.94 -13.08 4.74
C VAL A 5 -13.59 -12.62 3.34
N GLU A 6 -14.17 -13.24 2.33
CA GLU A 6 -13.89 -12.90 0.93
C GLU A 6 -14.40 -11.50 0.54
N ARG A 7 -15.61 -11.15 0.96
CA ARG A 7 -16.13 -9.79 0.78
C ARG A 7 -15.25 -8.76 1.49
N ASP A 8 -14.71 -9.08 2.68
CA ASP A 8 -13.79 -8.20 3.40
C ASP A 8 -12.46 -8.05 2.67
N ILE A 9 -11.85 -9.12 2.15
CA ILE A 9 -10.62 -9.08 1.35
C ILE A 9 -10.83 -8.21 0.09
N MET A 10 -11.95 -8.41 -0.63
CA MET A 10 -12.29 -7.58 -1.78
C MET A 10 -12.46 -6.10 -1.41
N HIS A 11 -13.13 -5.83 -0.29
CA HIS A 11 -13.34 -4.48 0.20
C HIS A 11 -12.02 -3.80 0.56
N ILE A 12 -11.14 -4.49 1.31
CA ILE A 12 -9.79 -4.02 1.66
C ILE A 12 -9.02 -3.66 0.39
N GLY A 13 -8.98 -4.56 -0.61
CA GLY A 13 -8.28 -4.29 -1.86
C GLY A 13 -8.81 -3.07 -2.60
N ARG A 14 -10.13 -2.86 -2.63
CA ARG A 14 -10.73 -1.69 -3.29
C ARG A 14 -10.43 -0.39 -2.56
N VAL A 15 -10.58 -0.36 -1.23
CA VAL A 15 -10.37 0.85 -0.43
C VAL A 15 -8.88 1.20 -0.34
N MET A 16 -7.99 0.22 -0.18
CA MET A 16 -6.54 0.42 -0.21
C MET A 16 -6.11 1.11 -1.50
N ARG A 17 -6.53 0.59 -2.65
CA ARG A 17 -6.20 1.19 -3.97
C ARG A 17 -6.74 2.61 -4.10
N ALA A 18 -8.00 2.84 -3.74
CA ALA A 18 -8.61 4.15 -3.84
C ALA A 18 -7.90 5.19 -2.96
N THR A 19 -7.62 4.83 -1.70
CA THR A 19 -6.99 5.75 -0.73
C THR A 19 -5.55 6.08 -1.12
N VAL A 20 -4.77 5.10 -1.57
CA VAL A 20 -3.41 5.33 -2.05
C VAL A 20 -3.36 6.24 -3.28
N VAL A 21 -4.28 6.05 -4.22
CA VAL A 21 -4.31 6.85 -5.46
C VAL A 21 -4.75 8.29 -5.20
N GLN A 22 -5.68 8.50 -4.25
CA GLN A 22 -6.33 9.80 -4.05
C GLN A 22 -5.67 10.69 -2.98
N CYS A 23 -5.22 10.13 -1.85
CA CYS A 23 -4.80 10.94 -0.70
C CYS A 23 -3.33 11.37 -0.70
N ALA A 24 -2.59 11.06 -1.78
CA ALA A 24 -1.15 10.90 -1.77
C ALA A 24 -0.72 9.77 -0.80
N PRO A 25 0.28 8.96 -1.18
CA PRO A 25 0.80 7.90 -0.32
C PRO A 25 1.58 8.53 0.83
N GLU A 26 0.88 8.99 1.86
CA GLU A 26 1.50 9.31 3.13
C GLU A 26 2.00 7.99 3.75
N MET A 27 3.23 7.97 4.28
CA MET A 27 3.81 6.76 4.87
C MET A 27 2.89 6.14 5.93
N MET A 28 2.14 6.97 6.66
CA MET A 28 1.14 6.53 7.64
C MET A 28 0.00 5.69 7.04
N LEU A 29 -0.44 5.97 5.81
CA LEU A 29 -1.48 5.19 5.14
C LEU A 29 -0.95 3.82 4.70
N VAL A 30 0.31 3.76 4.25
CA VAL A 30 0.96 2.50 3.86
C VAL A 30 1.08 1.58 5.07
N GLU A 31 1.56 2.11 6.21
CA GLU A 31 1.72 1.33 7.43
C GLU A 31 0.38 0.81 7.98
N TYR A 32 -0.67 1.64 7.95
CA TYR A 32 -2.02 1.23 8.31
C TYR A 32 -2.50 0.01 7.51
N TRP A 33 -2.38 0.06 6.17
CA TRP A 33 -2.82 -1.03 5.30
C TRP A 33 -1.99 -2.29 5.47
N ARG A 34 -0.67 -2.16 5.65
CA ARG A 34 0.24 -3.28 5.90
C ARG A 34 -0.15 -4.02 7.18
N ASN A 35 -0.38 -3.29 8.27
CA ASN A 35 -0.83 -3.87 9.53
C ASN A 35 -2.19 -4.58 9.39
N ARG A 36 -3.14 -3.96 8.69
CA ARG A 36 -4.46 -4.55 8.45
C ARG A 36 -4.39 -5.86 7.64
N LEU A 37 -3.55 -5.92 6.62
CA LEU A 37 -3.35 -7.13 5.80
C LEU A 37 -2.66 -8.25 6.59
N ASN A 38 -1.63 -7.92 7.39
CA ASN A 38 -0.95 -8.88 8.25
C ASN A 38 -1.90 -9.50 9.28
N ASN A 39 -2.70 -8.68 9.98
CA ASN A 39 -3.72 -9.17 10.92
C ASN A 39 -4.74 -10.10 10.24
N ARG A 40 -5.03 -9.89 8.94
CA ARG A 40 -5.90 -10.79 8.18
C ARG A 40 -5.22 -12.10 7.80
N LEU A 41 -3.93 -12.09 7.46
CA LEU A 41 -3.16 -13.30 7.20
C LEU A 41 -3.05 -14.23 8.41
N GLU A 42 -3.11 -13.66 9.63
CA GLU A 42 -3.12 -14.40 10.88
C GLU A 42 -4.49 -15.04 11.20
N THR A 43 -5.54 -14.69 10.45
CA THR A 43 -6.88 -15.25 10.68
C THR A 43 -6.89 -16.75 10.34
N PRO A 44 -7.37 -17.62 11.24
CA PRO A 44 -7.44 -19.05 10.98
C PRO A 44 -8.46 -19.36 9.86
N ARG A 45 -8.23 -20.47 9.14
CA ARG A 45 -9.13 -21.00 8.09
C ARG A 45 -9.25 -20.16 6.81
N LEU A 46 -8.22 -19.39 6.46
CA LEU A 46 -8.09 -18.85 5.10
C LEU A 46 -7.96 -20.00 4.09
N THR A 47 -8.69 -19.89 2.99
CA THR A 47 -8.40 -20.73 1.82
C THR A 47 -7.08 -20.31 1.19
N GLU A 48 -6.46 -21.21 0.42
CA GLU A 48 -5.25 -20.88 -0.35
C GLU A 48 -5.46 -19.67 -1.25
N HIS A 49 -6.61 -19.60 -1.93
CA HIS A 49 -6.98 -18.47 -2.76
C HIS A 49 -7.01 -17.15 -1.97
N GLN A 50 -7.67 -17.13 -0.80
CA GLN A 50 -7.75 -15.95 0.06
C GLN A 50 -6.38 -15.51 0.57
N ARG A 51 -5.52 -16.47 0.93
CA ARG A 51 -4.13 -16.20 1.34
C ARG A 51 -3.34 -15.57 0.19
N ASN A 52 -3.43 -16.13 -1.02
CA ASN A 52 -2.74 -15.60 -2.18
C ASN A 52 -3.21 -14.18 -2.51
N THR A 53 -4.50 -13.90 -2.47
CA THR A 53 -5.03 -12.54 -2.66
C THR A 53 -4.48 -11.55 -1.62
N LEU A 54 -4.38 -11.94 -0.35
CA LEU A 54 -3.79 -11.09 0.69
C LEU A 54 -2.29 -10.81 0.43
N LEU A 55 -1.54 -11.80 -0.04
CA LEU A 55 -0.13 -11.64 -0.41
C LEU A 55 0.05 -10.73 -1.63
N GLU A 56 -0.80 -10.87 -2.65
CA GLU A 56 -0.83 -9.97 -3.81
C GLU A 56 -1.10 -8.51 -3.39
N LEU A 57 -2.02 -8.30 -2.44
CA LEU A 57 -2.29 -6.97 -1.89
C LEU A 57 -1.09 -6.38 -1.13
N LEU A 58 -0.36 -7.19 -0.36
CA LEU A 58 0.89 -6.75 0.29
C LEU A 58 1.94 -6.38 -0.74
N GLN A 59 2.12 -7.19 -1.78
CA GLN A 59 3.08 -6.90 -2.85
C GLN A 59 2.72 -5.61 -3.62
N GLU A 60 1.42 -5.38 -3.85
CA GLU A 60 0.93 -4.14 -4.45
C GLU A 60 1.26 -2.92 -3.58
N LEU A 61 1.08 -3.04 -2.26
CA LEU A 61 1.38 -2.01 -1.27
C LEU A 61 2.88 -1.68 -1.23
N ASP A 62 3.75 -2.69 -1.29
CA ASP A 62 5.21 -2.49 -1.39
C ASP A 62 5.61 -1.80 -2.71
N GLY A 63 4.91 -2.10 -3.81
CA GLY A 63 5.08 -1.42 -5.09
C GLY A 63 4.70 0.05 -5.02
N ILE A 64 3.63 0.38 -4.29
CA ILE A 64 3.18 1.75 -4.03
C ILE A 64 4.21 2.51 -3.19
N GLU A 65 4.66 1.93 -2.09
CA GLU A 65 5.63 2.55 -1.17
C GLU A 65 6.93 2.88 -1.90
N ARG A 66 7.48 1.90 -2.65
CA ARG A 66 8.64 2.13 -3.51
C ARG A 66 8.39 3.27 -4.49
N ARG A 67 7.23 3.29 -5.16
CA ARG A 67 6.90 4.36 -6.11
C ARG A 67 6.76 5.73 -5.45
N THR A 68 6.47 5.76 -4.17
CA THR A 68 6.31 7.00 -3.41
C THR A 68 7.65 7.56 -2.99
N ASN A 69 8.48 6.71 -2.38
CA ASN A 69 9.83 7.06 -1.98
C ASN A 69 10.65 7.55 -3.18
N TRP A 70 10.48 6.90 -4.34
CA TRP A 70 11.09 7.34 -5.60
C TRP A 70 10.69 8.79 -5.96
N LYS A 71 9.39 9.13 -5.91
CA LYS A 71 8.90 10.48 -6.21
C LYS A 71 9.38 11.51 -5.19
N SER A 72 9.39 11.17 -3.91
CA SER A 72 9.87 12.05 -2.84
C SER A 72 11.36 12.37 -3.00
N ALA A 73 12.19 11.35 -3.29
CA ALA A 73 13.61 11.54 -3.55
C ALA A 73 13.88 12.47 -4.75
N ARG A 74 13.16 12.29 -5.89
CA ARG A 74 13.31 13.20 -7.04
C ARG A 74 12.85 14.64 -6.76
N ARG A 75 11.86 14.84 -5.88
CA ARG A 75 11.43 16.19 -5.47
C ARG A 75 12.47 16.90 -4.61
N ILE A 76 13.10 16.19 -3.67
CA ILE A 76 14.18 16.74 -2.83
C ILE A 76 15.35 17.16 -3.71
N SER A 77 15.84 16.25 -4.56
CA SER A 77 16.95 16.54 -5.48
C SER A 77 16.68 17.72 -6.42
N ARG A 78 15.43 17.90 -6.90
CA ARG A 78 15.07 19.05 -7.74
C ARG A 78 15.10 20.39 -6.98
N ARG A 79 14.69 20.41 -5.71
CA ARG A 79 14.74 21.62 -4.88
C ARG A 79 16.19 22.03 -4.60
N GLU A 80 17.03 21.07 -4.24
CA GLU A 80 18.46 21.31 -4.00
C GLU A 80 19.16 21.83 -5.27
N ALA A 81 18.86 21.26 -6.44
CA ALA A 81 19.42 21.75 -7.70
C ALA A 81 18.98 23.18 -8.04
N GLN A 82 17.75 23.56 -7.71
CA GLN A 82 17.25 24.93 -7.91
C GLN A 82 17.89 25.92 -6.92
N GLU A 83 18.21 25.52 -5.69
CA GLU A 83 18.90 26.39 -4.72
C GLU A 83 20.36 26.66 -5.10
N VAL A 84 21.03 25.71 -5.76
CA VAL A 84 22.42 25.87 -6.24
C VAL A 84 22.51 26.73 -7.50
N GLU A 85 21.44 26.81 -8.32
CA GLU A 85 21.42 27.60 -9.56
C GLU A 85 21.27 29.12 -9.34
N TRP A 86 20.94 29.55 -8.12
CA TRP A 86 20.80 30.97 -7.74
C TRP A 86 21.98 31.51 -6.89
N LEU A 87 23.10 30.77 -6.80
CA LEU A 87 24.36 31.17 -6.15
C LEU A 87 25.50 31.23 -7.17
#